data_AF-A0A915Z4V7-F1
#
_entry.id   AF-A0A915Z4V7-F1
#
_cell.length_a   1.000
_cell.length_b   1.000
_cell.length_c   1.000
_cell.angle_alpha   90.00
_cell.angle_beta   90.00
_cell.angle_gamma   90.00
#
_symmetry.space_group_name_H-M   'P 1'
#
loop_
_entity.id
_entity.type
_entity.pdbx_description
1 polymer ?
#
loop_
_entity_poly.entity_id
_entity_poly.type
_entity_poly.pdbx_seq_one_letter_code
_entity_poly.pdbx_strand_id
1 'polypeptide(L)'
;MTQEFDKWATQAYTENKVDIENVLNLLRIAIDNNEMPKAKELLLFNKTTKKGSNPIKRPSNSNIIYTNQLGKFGLLKIIRKFCDENGINKQNLVPISKKISAILWKELSTVHQKFFEELALDVKKEHQLMYPNYKYQPERKKYKSTKFINYVPNNESIIQPVVTSHDDNDKFDEQMEEDGYEDYEDYEDDGLPKFTTYHYTESLSFQPLYNRMQDESYSNSSTSFNHPQQTNNFKSSFNDINNPGK
;
A
#
# COMPACT_ATOMS: atom_id res chain seq x y z
N MET A 1 -14.84 0.27 22.16
CA MET A 1 -15.03 0.47 20.71
C MET A 1 -14.18 -0.51 19.90
N THR A 2 -12.85 -0.60 20.10
CA THR A 2 -11.99 -1.58 19.39
C THR A 2 -12.42 -3.04 19.56
N GLN A 3 -12.77 -3.46 20.78
CA GLN A 3 -13.26 -4.82 21.07
C GLN A 3 -14.58 -5.16 20.34
N GLU A 4 -15.40 -4.16 20.05
CA GLU A 4 -16.68 -4.34 19.35
C GLU A 4 -16.46 -4.56 17.85
N PHE A 5 -15.55 -3.81 17.24
CA PHE A 5 -15.15 -4.03 15.85
C PHE A 5 -14.46 -5.38 15.65
N ASP A 6 -13.62 -5.80 16.60
CA ASP A 6 -12.97 -7.12 16.53
C ASP A 6 -14.01 -8.25 16.61
N LYS A 7 -15.05 -8.08 17.45
CA LYS A 7 -16.18 -9.02 17.53
C LYS A 7 -16.95 -9.07 16.21
N TRP A 8 -17.38 -7.94 15.67
CA TRP A 8 -18.13 -7.91 14.40
C TRP A 8 -17.30 -8.42 13.23
N ALA A 9 -16.01 -8.10 13.15
CA ALA A 9 -15.13 -8.60 12.11
C ALA A 9 -14.97 -10.12 12.19
N THR A 10 -14.81 -10.67 13.40
CA THR A 10 -14.74 -12.12 13.61
C THR A 10 -16.05 -12.79 13.19
N GLN A 11 -17.18 -12.24 13.63
CA GLN A 11 -18.51 -12.75 13.30
C GLN A 11 -18.76 -12.73 11.78
N ALA A 12 -18.55 -11.59 11.13
CA ALA A 12 -18.69 -11.41 9.69
C ALA A 12 -17.81 -12.39 8.91
N TYR A 13 -16.55 -12.57 9.33
CA TYR A 13 -15.63 -13.53 8.74
C TYR A 13 -16.14 -14.97 8.89
N THR A 14 -16.62 -15.36 10.07
CA THR A 14 -17.10 -16.74 10.31
C THR A 14 -18.40 -17.05 9.56
N GLU A 15 -19.35 -16.12 9.53
CA GLU A 15 -20.66 -16.32 8.88
C GLU A 15 -20.55 -16.34 7.35
N ASN A 16 -19.62 -15.54 6.80
CA ASN A 16 -19.44 -15.41 5.35
C ASN A 16 -18.13 -16.07 4.88
N LYS A 17 -17.65 -17.07 5.61
CA LYS A 17 -16.32 -17.66 5.41
C LYS A 17 -16.12 -18.15 3.97
N VAL A 18 -17.10 -18.86 3.41
CA VAL A 18 -17.02 -19.42 2.04
C VAL A 18 -16.89 -18.31 1.00
N ASP A 19 -17.68 -17.24 1.11
CA ASP A 19 -17.66 -16.12 0.17
C ASP A 19 -16.35 -15.34 0.29
N ILE A 20 -15.86 -15.14 1.51
CA ILE A 20 -14.59 -14.45 1.77
C ILE A 20 -13.39 -15.26 1.28
N GLU A 21 -13.39 -16.59 1.49
CA GLU A 21 -12.37 -17.48 0.94
C GLU A 21 -12.39 -17.48 -0.59
N ASN A 22 -13.58 -17.41 -1.20
CA ASN A 22 -13.70 -17.25 -2.65
C ASN A 22 -13.09 -15.94 -3.14
N VAL A 23 -13.32 -14.81 -2.43
CA VAL A 23 -12.66 -13.52 -2.73
C VAL A 23 -11.14 -13.66 -2.68
N LEU A 24 -10.60 -14.32 -1.65
CA LEU A 24 -9.16 -14.52 -1.51
C LEU A 24 -8.59 -15.42 -2.61
N ASN A 25 -9.32 -16.45 -3.03
CA ASN A 25 -8.91 -17.33 -4.12
C ASN A 25 -8.93 -16.63 -5.48
N LEU A 26 -9.96 -15.82 -5.76
CA LEU A 26 -10.00 -14.99 -6.96
C LEU A 26 -8.82 -14.02 -7.02
N LEU A 27 -8.46 -13.40 -5.89
CA LEU A 27 -7.30 -12.53 -5.79
C LEU A 27 -6.00 -13.27 -6.12
N ARG A 28 -5.80 -14.48 -5.58
CA ARG A 28 -4.62 -15.33 -5.85
C ARG A 28 -4.53 -15.70 -7.32
N ILE A 29 -5.62 -16.19 -7.91
CA ILE A 29 -5.70 -16.54 -9.34
C ILE A 29 -5.35 -15.34 -10.22
N ALA A 30 -5.87 -14.15 -9.90
CA ALA A 30 -5.57 -12.94 -10.67
C ALA A 30 -4.09 -12.54 -10.60
N ILE A 31 -3.43 -12.74 -9.45
CA ILE A 31 -1.99 -12.52 -9.29
C ILE A 31 -1.21 -13.51 -10.16
N ASP A 32 -1.52 -14.81 -10.04
CA ASP A 32 -0.81 -15.88 -10.75
C ASP A 32 -1.00 -15.79 -12.28
N ASN A 33 -2.18 -15.37 -12.74
CA ASN A 33 -2.48 -15.16 -14.15
C ASN A 33 -2.02 -13.81 -14.70
N ASN A 34 -1.35 -12.98 -13.88
CA ASN A 34 -0.89 -11.64 -14.25
C ASN A 34 -2.01 -10.68 -14.70
N GLU A 35 -3.24 -10.92 -14.23
CA GLU A 35 -4.46 -10.14 -14.47
C GLU A 35 -4.58 -8.93 -13.54
N MET A 36 -3.66 -8.80 -12.58
CA MET A 36 -3.59 -7.65 -11.69
C MET A 36 -3.19 -6.37 -12.45
N PRO A 37 -3.74 -5.20 -12.04
CA PRO A 37 -3.50 -3.94 -12.71
C PRO A 37 -2.02 -3.54 -12.67
N LYS A 38 -1.59 -2.85 -13.72
CA LYS A 38 -0.19 -2.39 -13.83
C LYS A 38 0.00 -1.05 -13.12
N ALA A 39 1.26 -0.74 -12.80
CA ALA A 39 1.63 0.49 -12.10
C ALA A 39 1.05 1.76 -12.74
N LYS A 40 1.12 1.87 -14.08
CA LYS A 40 0.57 3.01 -14.83
C LYS A 40 -0.95 3.15 -14.70
N GLU A 41 -1.67 2.03 -14.71
CA GLU A 41 -3.13 2.01 -14.56
C GLU A 41 -3.52 2.52 -13.18
N LEU A 42 -2.83 2.07 -12.13
CA LEU A 42 -3.05 2.51 -10.74
C LEU A 42 -2.83 4.03 -10.56
N LEU A 43 -1.95 4.65 -11.34
CA LEU A 43 -1.72 6.11 -11.31
C LEU A 43 -2.79 6.91 -12.05
N LEU A 44 -3.43 6.33 -13.08
CA LEU A 44 -4.42 7.01 -13.93
C LEU A 44 -5.77 7.22 -13.26
N PHE A 45 -6.18 6.32 -12.35
CA PHE A 45 -7.45 6.40 -11.62
C PHE A 45 -7.56 7.61 -10.67
N ASN A 46 -6.48 8.38 -10.47
CA ASN A 46 -6.41 9.48 -9.51
C ASN A 46 -6.74 10.87 -10.08
N LYS A 47 -7.24 10.96 -11.33
CA LYS A 47 -7.39 12.24 -12.06
C LYS A 47 -8.69 13.02 -11.82
N THR A 48 -9.65 12.52 -11.06
CA THR A 48 -10.95 13.20 -10.87
C THR A 48 -11.06 13.81 -9.48
N THR A 49 -10.71 15.08 -9.36
CA THR A 49 -11.07 15.93 -8.22
C THR A 49 -11.95 17.09 -8.68
N LYS A 50 -12.75 17.64 -7.74
CA LYS A 50 -13.72 18.72 -7.96
C LYS A 50 -13.14 19.86 -8.82
N LYS A 51 -13.98 20.41 -9.72
CA LYS A 51 -13.70 21.51 -10.67
C LYS A 51 -12.63 22.49 -10.17
N GLY A 52 -11.43 22.45 -10.75
CA GLY A 52 -10.46 23.54 -10.70
C GLY A 52 -9.07 23.21 -10.16
N SER A 53 -8.90 22.13 -9.40
CA SER A 53 -7.56 21.66 -9.01
C SER A 53 -7.40 20.17 -9.32
N ASN A 54 -6.33 19.84 -10.04
CA ASN A 54 -5.88 18.46 -10.25
C ASN A 54 -4.59 18.25 -9.43
N PRO A 55 -4.64 18.28 -8.09
CA PRO A 55 -3.47 17.98 -7.30
C PRO A 55 -2.97 16.57 -7.62
N ILE A 56 -1.66 16.43 -7.83
CA ILE A 56 -1.03 15.13 -8.03
C ILE A 56 -1.18 14.35 -6.72
N LYS A 57 -1.94 13.26 -6.73
CA LYS A 57 -2.08 12.37 -5.57
C LYS A 57 -0.78 11.61 -5.31
N ARG A 58 -0.58 11.20 -4.06
CA ARG A 58 0.55 10.34 -3.67
C ARG A 58 0.47 8.99 -4.40
N PRO A 59 1.62 8.35 -4.71
CA PRO A 59 1.60 6.95 -5.15
C PRO A 59 1.06 6.05 -4.04
N SER A 60 0.15 5.13 -4.38
CA SER A 60 -0.41 4.17 -3.43
C SER A 60 0.66 3.21 -2.91
N ASN A 61 0.64 2.92 -1.60
CA ASN A 61 1.48 1.89 -0.99
C ASN A 61 0.88 0.48 -1.17
N SER A 62 1.61 -0.56 -0.75
CA SER A 62 1.18 -1.97 -0.90
C SER A 62 -0.16 -2.25 -0.23
N ASN A 63 -0.40 -1.70 0.96
CA ASN A 63 -1.65 -1.85 1.71
C ASN A 63 -2.84 -1.26 0.95
N ILE A 64 -2.69 -0.02 0.46
CA ILE A 64 -3.74 0.67 -0.30
C ILE A 64 -4.06 -0.11 -1.57
N ILE A 65 -3.03 -0.59 -2.27
CA ILE A 65 -3.24 -1.42 -3.47
C ILE A 65 -4.00 -2.69 -3.07
N TYR A 66 -3.51 -3.45 -2.10
CA TYR A 66 -4.12 -4.70 -1.64
C TYR A 66 -5.59 -4.54 -1.21
N THR A 67 -5.88 -3.59 -0.33
CA THR A 67 -7.24 -3.35 0.19
C THR A 67 -8.19 -2.87 -0.90
N ASN A 68 -7.73 -2.03 -1.82
CA ASN A 68 -8.53 -1.62 -2.97
C ASN A 68 -8.86 -2.82 -3.88
N GLN A 69 -7.91 -3.72 -4.10
CA GLN A 69 -8.18 -4.93 -4.89
C GLN A 69 -9.18 -5.84 -4.18
N LEU A 70 -9.04 -6.09 -2.87
CA LEU A 70 -10.04 -6.83 -2.11
C LEU A 70 -11.45 -6.24 -2.24
N GLY A 71 -11.57 -4.90 -2.21
CA GLY A 71 -12.81 -4.20 -2.48
C GLY A 71 -13.39 -4.52 -3.86
N LYS A 72 -12.53 -4.48 -4.91
CA LYS A 72 -12.92 -4.82 -6.29
C LYS A 72 -13.34 -6.28 -6.46
N PHE A 73 -12.70 -7.21 -5.76
CA PHE A 73 -13.08 -8.63 -5.76
C PHE A 73 -14.34 -8.93 -4.93
N GLY A 74 -14.93 -7.92 -4.27
CA GLY A 74 -16.27 -8.03 -3.67
C GLY A 74 -16.30 -8.08 -2.14
N LEU A 75 -15.16 -7.92 -1.45
CA LEU A 75 -15.12 -7.95 0.03
C LEU A 75 -16.10 -6.96 0.66
N LEU A 76 -16.17 -5.73 0.13
CA LEU A 76 -17.07 -4.70 0.67
C LEU A 76 -18.54 -5.05 0.47
N LYS A 77 -18.89 -5.78 -0.60
CA LYS A 77 -20.27 -6.22 -0.87
C LYS A 77 -20.72 -7.25 0.17
N ILE A 78 -19.84 -8.19 0.50
CA ILE A 78 -20.08 -9.22 1.52
C ILE A 78 -20.29 -8.55 2.89
N ILE A 79 -19.38 -7.64 3.27
CA ILE A 79 -19.46 -6.97 4.57
C ILE A 79 -20.68 -6.05 4.66
N ARG A 80 -21.06 -5.39 3.57
CA ARG A 80 -22.27 -4.58 3.51
C ARG A 80 -23.50 -5.41 3.81
N LYS A 81 -23.66 -6.55 3.13
CA LYS A 81 -24.75 -7.50 3.36
C LYS A 81 -24.80 -7.95 4.83
N PHE A 82 -23.65 -8.31 5.40
CA PHE A 82 -23.55 -8.64 6.83
C PHE A 82 -24.01 -7.49 7.74
N CYS A 83 -23.60 -6.24 7.45
CA CYS A 83 -24.02 -5.09 8.24
C CYS A 83 -25.53 -4.86 8.17
N ASP A 84 -26.11 -4.97 6.98
CA ASP A 84 -27.55 -4.79 6.75
C ASP A 84 -28.38 -5.87 7.48
N GLU A 85 -27.95 -7.14 7.43
CA GLU A 85 -28.63 -8.26 8.11
C GLU A 85 -28.55 -8.19 9.64
N ASN A 86 -27.49 -7.59 10.18
CA ASN A 86 -27.26 -7.47 11.62
C ASN A 86 -27.66 -6.09 12.21
N GLY A 87 -28.25 -5.20 11.40
CA GLY A 87 -28.63 -3.85 11.83
C GLY A 87 -27.45 -2.97 12.25
N ILE A 88 -26.26 -3.21 11.70
CA ILE A 88 -25.03 -2.48 12.02
C ILE A 88 -24.98 -1.20 11.17
N ASN A 89 -24.67 -0.07 11.81
CA ASN A 89 -24.54 1.21 11.12
C ASN A 89 -23.50 1.15 9.98
N LYS A 90 -23.86 1.70 8.81
CA LYS A 90 -22.99 1.79 7.61
C LYS A 90 -21.62 2.43 7.90
N GLN A 91 -21.50 3.32 8.88
CA GLN A 91 -20.23 3.91 9.30
C GLN A 91 -19.22 2.86 9.80
N ASN A 92 -19.70 1.70 10.27
CA ASN A 92 -18.87 0.61 10.78
C ASN A 92 -18.38 -0.35 9.69
N LEU A 93 -18.93 -0.27 8.47
CA LEU A 93 -18.55 -1.13 7.34
C LEU A 93 -17.04 -1.08 7.07
N VAL A 94 -16.49 0.13 7.07
CA VAL A 94 -15.07 0.38 6.74
C VAL A 94 -14.14 -0.13 7.84
N PRO A 95 -14.36 0.19 9.14
CA PRO A 95 -13.63 -0.45 10.23
C PRO A 95 -13.66 -1.98 10.18
N ILE A 96 -14.83 -2.58 9.95
CA ILE A 96 -14.98 -4.05 9.86
C ILE A 96 -14.17 -4.60 8.68
N SER A 97 -14.25 -3.96 7.51
CA SER A 97 -13.49 -4.34 6.32
C SER A 97 -11.98 -4.26 6.52
N LYS A 98 -11.49 -3.22 7.22
CA LYS A 98 -10.07 -3.10 7.57
C LYS A 98 -9.60 -4.28 8.43
N LYS A 99 -10.40 -4.67 9.43
CA LYS A 99 -10.09 -5.79 10.32
C LYS A 99 -10.06 -7.13 9.57
N ILE A 100 -11.05 -7.39 8.72
CA ILE A 100 -11.07 -8.60 7.89
C ILE A 100 -9.91 -8.61 6.90
N SER A 101 -9.62 -7.49 6.24
CA SER A 101 -8.47 -7.36 5.32
C SER A 101 -7.15 -7.71 5.99
N ALA A 102 -6.97 -7.34 7.27
CA ALA A 102 -5.79 -7.68 8.06
C ALA A 102 -5.69 -9.18 8.40
N ILE A 103 -6.82 -9.86 8.60
CA ILE A 103 -6.87 -11.32 8.75
C ILE A 103 -6.46 -11.98 7.43
N LEU A 104 -7.09 -11.59 6.32
CA LEU A 104 -6.81 -12.12 4.99
C LEU A 104 -5.37 -11.89 4.55
N TRP A 105 -4.75 -10.77 4.95
CA TRP A 105 -3.36 -10.50 4.64
C TRP A 105 -2.45 -11.58 5.24
N LYS A 106 -2.71 -11.99 6.48
CA LYS A 106 -1.94 -13.04 7.17
C LYS A 106 -2.16 -14.43 6.58
N GLU A 107 -3.31 -14.67 5.97
CA GLU A 107 -3.63 -15.92 5.26
C GLU A 107 -3.03 -15.98 3.84
N LEU A 108 -2.64 -14.83 3.30
CA LEU A 108 -2.02 -14.74 2.00
C LEU A 108 -0.58 -15.30 2.07
N SER A 109 -0.15 -16.06 1.06
CA SER A 109 1.22 -16.60 1.07
C SER A 109 2.25 -15.48 0.89
N THR A 110 3.48 -15.72 1.33
CA THR A 110 4.57 -14.74 1.24
C THR A 110 4.84 -14.27 -0.19
N VAL A 111 4.67 -15.14 -1.18
CA VAL A 111 4.81 -14.81 -2.61
C VAL A 111 3.78 -13.76 -3.03
N HIS A 112 2.52 -13.97 -2.68
CA HIS A 112 1.42 -13.06 -3.01
C HIS A 112 1.50 -11.76 -2.20
N GLN A 113 1.97 -11.79 -0.95
CA GLN A 113 2.24 -10.58 -0.18
C GLN A 113 3.33 -9.73 -0.86
N LYS A 114 4.43 -10.37 -1.25
CA LYS A 114 5.57 -9.73 -1.93
C LYS A 114 5.16 -9.10 -3.27
N PHE A 115 4.23 -9.72 -4.00
CA PHE A 115 3.66 -9.13 -5.21
C PHE A 115 3.15 -7.70 -4.99
N PHE A 116 2.42 -7.44 -3.90
CA PHE A 116 1.90 -6.09 -3.62
C PHE A 116 3.01 -5.11 -3.21
N GLU A 117 4.06 -5.59 -2.56
CA GLU A 117 5.24 -4.77 -2.23
C GLU A 117 6.00 -4.36 -3.48
N GLU A 118 6.26 -5.31 -4.39
CA GLU A 118 6.90 -5.05 -5.68
C GLU A 118 6.07 -4.11 -6.55
N LEU A 119 4.75 -4.34 -6.63
CA LEU A 119 3.84 -3.47 -7.37
C LEU A 119 3.83 -2.04 -6.80
N ALA A 120 3.87 -1.86 -5.48
CA ALA A 120 3.96 -0.54 -4.86
C ALA A 120 5.29 0.18 -5.20
N LEU A 121 6.40 -0.56 -5.25
CA LEU A 121 7.69 -0.01 -5.68
C LEU A 121 7.63 0.46 -7.14
N ASP A 122 6.99 -0.31 -8.01
CA ASP A 122 6.86 0.05 -9.42
C ASP A 122 5.89 1.22 -9.63
N VAL A 123 4.80 1.29 -8.86
CA VAL A 123 3.92 2.47 -8.80
C VAL A 123 4.70 3.71 -8.37
N LYS A 124 5.56 3.60 -7.36
CA LYS A 124 6.41 4.71 -6.90
C LYS A 124 7.40 5.15 -7.98
N LYS A 125 8.06 4.23 -8.67
CA LYS A 125 9.00 4.53 -9.76
C LYS A 125 8.28 5.23 -10.93
N GLU A 126 7.16 4.69 -11.38
CA GLU A 126 6.36 5.27 -12.46
C GLU A 126 5.83 6.66 -12.06
N HIS A 127 5.40 6.84 -10.80
CA HIS A 127 4.99 8.14 -10.29
C HIS A 127 6.12 9.16 -10.32
N GLN A 128 7.34 8.77 -9.92
CA GLN A 128 8.53 9.63 -9.97
C GLN A 128 8.91 10.00 -11.41
N LEU A 129 8.75 9.06 -12.36
CA LEU A 129 8.98 9.31 -13.78
C LEU A 129 7.95 10.29 -14.37
N MET A 130 6.67 10.11 -14.04
CA MET A 130 5.58 10.99 -14.49
C MET A 130 5.63 12.38 -13.86
N TYR A 131 6.06 12.47 -12.60
CA TYR A 131 6.09 13.71 -11.84
C TYR A 131 7.45 13.91 -11.15
N PRO A 132 8.54 14.23 -11.91
CA PRO A 132 9.89 14.35 -11.35
C PRO A 132 10.04 15.42 -10.27
N ASN A 133 9.21 16.48 -10.35
CA ASN A 133 9.21 17.60 -9.41
C ASN A 133 8.17 17.44 -8.28
N TYR A 134 7.51 16.28 -8.19
CA TYR A 134 6.54 16.05 -7.12
C TYR A 134 7.22 16.06 -5.75
N LYS A 135 6.66 16.85 -4.84
CA LYS A 135 7.10 16.91 -3.45
C LYS A 135 5.88 16.80 -2.55
N TYR A 136 5.92 15.86 -1.61
CA TYR A 136 4.88 15.73 -0.60
C TYR A 136 4.91 16.94 0.35
N GLN A 137 3.79 17.66 0.43
CA GLN A 137 3.59 18.84 1.27
C GLN A 137 2.24 18.76 1.99
N PRO A 138 2.16 18.10 3.15
CA PRO A 138 0.89 18.01 3.88
C PRO A 138 0.48 19.36 4.44
N GLU A 139 -0.79 19.71 4.24
CA GLU A 139 -1.40 20.86 4.90
C GLU A 139 -1.71 20.52 6.36
N ARG A 140 -1.07 21.24 7.29
CA ARG A 140 -1.35 21.09 8.72
C ARG A 140 -2.44 22.07 9.13
N LYS A 141 -3.55 21.55 9.67
CA LYS A 141 -4.58 22.40 10.29
C LYS A 141 -3.95 23.13 11.49
N LYS A 142 -4.17 24.45 11.57
CA LYS A 142 -3.77 25.22 12.75
C LYS A 142 -4.62 24.78 13.93
N TYR A 143 -4.00 24.20 14.95
CA TYR A 143 -4.68 23.91 16.20
C TYR A 143 -5.13 25.24 16.83
N LYS A 144 -6.45 25.43 16.96
CA LYS A 144 -6.98 26.42 17.89
C LYS A 144 -6.69 25.83 19.27
N SER A 145 -5.70 26.36 19.99
CA SER A 145 -5.46 25.94 21.37
C SER A 145 -6.74 26.20 22.16
N THR A 146 -7.43 25.15 22.55
CA THR A 146 -8.47 25.25 23.57
C THR A 146 -7.74 25.77 24.80
N LYS A 147 -7.99 27.04 25.17
CA LYS A 147 -7.45 27.59 26.41
C LYS A 147 -7.93 26.67 27.51
N PHE A 148 -7.00 26.00 28.19
CA PHE A 148 -7.30 25.21 29.38
C PHE A 148 -8.01 26.16 30.35
N ILE A 149 -9.33 26.01 30.51
CA ILE A 149 -10.04 26.66 31.60
C ILE A 149 -9.69 25.82 32.81
N ASN A 150 -8.84 26.36 33.68
CA ASN A 150 -8.60 25.72 34.98
C ASN A 150 -9.95 25.54 35.67
N TYR A 151 -10.30 24.29 35.94
CA TYR A 151 -11.47 23.98 36.75
C TYR A 151 -11.26 24.57 38.13
N VAL A 152 -12.04 25.59 38.47
CA VAL A 152 -12.18 26.10 39.84
C VAL A 152 -13.36 25.34 40.45
N PRO A 153 -13.15 24.48 41.47
CA PRO A 153 -14.26 23.81 42.13
C PRO A 153 -15.13 24.87 42.82
N ASN A 154 -16.34 25.09 42.35
CA ASN A 154 -17.33 25.89 43.06
C ASN A 154 -17.89 25.05 44.21
N ASN A 155 -17.41 25.33 45.42
CA ASN A 155 -18.05 24.88 46.65
C ASN A 155 -19.21 25.82 46.96
N GLU A 156 -20.34 25.72 46.25
CA GLU A 156 -21.59 26.31 46.72
C GLU A 156 -22.78 25.66 46.02
N SER A 157 -23.63 25.04 46.84
CA SER A 157 -24.88 24.39 46.48
C SER A 157 -25.89 25.37 45.89
N ILE A 158 -26.25 25.22 44.61
CA ILE A 158 -27.45 25.86 44.06
C ILE A 158 -28.26 24.84 43.24
N ILE A 159 -29.53 24.79 43.61
CA ILE A 159 -30.64 23.97 43.13
C ILE A 159 -30.87 24.17 41.62
N GLN A 160 -31.31 23.11 40.94
CA GLN A 160 -31.62 23.05 39.49
C GLN A 160 -32.61 24.13 39.02
N PRO A 161 -32.72 24.32 37.69
CA PRO A 161 -33.95 23.80 37.07
C PRO A 161 -33.70 22.91 35.85
N VAL A 162 -34.48 21.84 35.81
CA VAL A 162 -34.75 20.97 34.66
C VAL A 162 -35.27 21.81 33.50
N VAL A 163 -34.61 21.73 32.34
CA VAL A 163 -35.20 22.14 31.06
C VAL A 163 -35.21 20.90 30.17
N THR A 164 -36.40 20.34 30.03
CA THR A 164 -36.77 19.37 29.00
C THR A 164 -37.01 20.12 27.69
N SER A 165 -36.32 19.74 26.62
CA SER A 165 -36.80 19.95 25.26
C SER A 165 -36.56 18.69 24.45
N HIS A 166 -37.64 17.92 24.27
CA HIS A 166 -37.81 17.02 23.15
C HIS A 166 -37.91 17.87 21.88
N ASP A 167 -37.21 17.48 20.83
CA ASP A 167 -37.62 17.81 19.47
C ASP A 167 -37.34 16.59 18.59
N ASP A 168 -38.43 15.86 18.31
CA ASP A 168 -38.50 14.85 17.27
C ASP A 168 -38.69 15.58 15.94
N ASN A 169 -37.85 15.27 14.96
CA ASN A 169 -38.17 15.11 13.53
C ASN A 169 -36.87 15.24 12.73
N ASP A 170 -36.41 14.15 12.12
CA ASP A 170 -35.98 14.23 10.72
C ASP A 170 -36.07 12.84 10.08
N LYS A 171 -37.18 12.69 9.36
CA LYS A 171 -37.47 11.64 8.41
C LYS A 171 -36.68 12.00 7.15
N PHE A 172 -35.54 11.36 6.91
CA PHE A 172 -34.79 11.58 5.65
C PHE A 172 -35.05 10.43 4.68
N ASP A 173 -35.60 10.82 3.54
CA ASP A 173 -36.11 9.96 2.48
C ASP A 173 -35.06 9.00 1.92
N GLU A 174 -35.60 7.83 1.61
CA GLU A 174 -35.07 6.78 0.78
C GLU A 174 -35.07 7.26 -0.68
N GLN A 175 -33.92 7.68 -1.21
CA GLN A 175 -33.52 7.59 -2.62
C GLN A 175 -32.16 8.26 -2.84
N MET A 176 -31.11 7.44 -2.96
CA MET A 176 -29.95 7.84 -3.76
C MET A 176 -29.43 6.61 -4.48
N GLU A 177 -29.60 6.64 -5.79
CA GLU A 177 -29.04 5.69 -6.74
C GLU A 177 -27.51 5.62 -6.62
N GLU A 178 -27.03 4.41 -6.82
CA GLU A 178 -25.75 4.02 -7.43
C GLU A 178 -25.02 5.17 -8.13
N ASP A 179 -23.92 5.66 -7.51
CA ASP A 179 -22.66 6.08 -8.17
C ASP A 179 -21.85 7.01 -7.26
N GLY A 180 -20.70 6.51 -6.75
CA GLY A 180 -19.75 7.34 -6.03
C GLY A 180 -18.91 6.56 -5.02
N TYR A 181 -17.94 5.81 -5.51
CA TYR A 181 -16.86 5.29 -4.67
C TYR A 181 -16.06 6.49 -4.12
N GLU A 182 -16.36 6.91 -2.89
CA GLU A 182 -15.50 7.86 -2.18
C GLU A 182 -14.23 7.14 -1.73
N ASP A 183 -13.15 7.51 -2.41
CA ASP A 183 -11.75 7.16 -2.14
C ASP A 183 -11.42 7.38 -0.66
N TYR A 184 -10.99 6.33 0.05
CA TYR A 184 -10.67 6.40 1.47
C TYR A 184 -9.46 7.31 1.67
N GLU A 185 -9.71 8.52 2.17
CA GLU A 185 -8.68 9.45 2.60
C GLU A 185 -7.74 8.81 3.64
N ASP A 186 -6.46 8.97 3.35
CA ASP A 186 -5.26 8.48 4.03
C ASP A 186 -5.14 9.06 5.45
N TYR A 187 -5.81 8.42 6.41
CA TYR A 187 -5.44 8.50 7.81
C TYR A 187 -4.50 7.32 8.11
N GLU A 188 -3.23 7.62 8.41
CA GLU A 188 -2.34 6.68 9.07
C GLU A 188 -2.92 6.34 10.46
N ASP A 189 -3.82 5.36 10.47
CA ASP A 189 -4.45 4.78 11.65
C ASP A 189 -3.74 3.46 11.99
N ASP A 190 -3.30 3.38 13.24
CA ASP A 190 -2.36 2.44 13.85
C ASP A 190 -2.88 1.00 14.00
N GLY A 191 -4.07 0.72 13.48
CA GLY A 191 -4.74 -0.59 13.51
C GLY A 191 -4.48 -1.52 12.31
N LEU A 192 -3.75 -1.08 11.29
CA LEU A 192 -3.42 -1.89 10.10
C LEU A 192 -2.05 -2.59 10.23
N PRO A 193 -1.82 -3.74 9.57
CA PRO A 193 -0.53 -4.42 9.61
C PRO A 193 0.59 -3.46 9.17
N LYS A 194 1.61 -3.33 10.02
CA LYS A 194 2.81 -2.55 9.70
C LYS A 194 3.65 -3.38 8.73
N PHE A 195 3.70 -2.95 7.49
CA PHE A 195 4.52 -3.56 6.45
C PHE A 195 5.99 -3.33 6.80
N THR A 196 6.82 -4.35 6.66
CA THR A 196 8.26 -4.21 6.81
C THR A 196 8.77 -3.40 5.62
N THR A 197 8.80 -2.08 5.77
CA THR A 197 9.62 -1.25 4.91
C THR A 197 11.06 -1.60 5.28
N TYR A 198 11.69 -2.50 4.51
CA TYR A 198 13.13 -2.61 4.55
C TYR A 198 13.69 -1.23 4.19
N HIS A 199 14.17 -0.52 5.21
CA HIS A 199 15.01 0.65 5.02
C HIS A 199 16.32 0.16 4.41
N TYR A 200 16.37 0.02 3.08
CA TYR A 200 17.63 -0.02 2.36
C TYR A 200 18.23 1.39 2.44
N THR A 201 18.94 1.67 3.53
CA THR A 201 19.87 2.79 3.59
C THR A 201 21.14 2.38 2.85
N GLU A 202 21.10 2.36 1.52
CA GLU A 202 22.32 2.49 0.73
C GLU A 202 22.52 3.96 0.41
N SER A 203 23.41 4.55 1.20
CA SER A 203 24.09 5.81 0.91
C SER A 203 24.82 5.70 -0.44
N LEU A 204 24.15 6.05 -1.52
CA LEU A 204 24.83 6.37 -2.78
C LEU A 204 24.85 7.88 -2.94
N SER A 205 25.91 8.49 -2.41
CA SER A 205 26.31 9.84 -2.75
C SER A 205 26.69 9.89 -4.22
N PHE A 206 25.75 10.24 -5.09
CA PHE A 206 26.07 10.64 -6.46
C PHE A 206 26.70 12.04 -6.44
N GLN A 207 28.03 12.08 -6.56
CA GLN A 207 28.76 13.29 -6.98
C GLN A 207 28.77 13.34 -8.52
N PRO A 208 28.62 14.53 -9.14
CA PRO A 208 28.53 14.66 -10.59
C PRO A 208 29.95 14.73 -11.20
N LEU A 209 30.27 13.84 -12.15
CA LEU A 209 31.50 13.92 -12.93
C LEU A 209 31.22 14.59 -14.28
N TYR A 210 31.65 15.84 -14.40
CA TYR A 210 31.89 16.52 -15.68
C TYR A 210 33.30 16.17 -16.19
N ASN A 211 33.40 15.96 -17.51
CA ASN A 211 34.62 15.67 -18.28
C ASN A 211 35.72 16.73 -18.13
N ARG A 212 37.00 16.32 -18.10
CA ARG A 212 38.10 17.04 -18.78
C ARG A 212 39.32 16.15 -19.04
N MET A 213 39.81 16.25 -20.27
CA MET A 213 40.94 15.54 -20.87
C MET A 213 42.32 15.99 -20.34
N GLN A 214 43.31 15.16 -20.68
CA GLN A 214 44.75 15.44 -20.95
C GLN A 214 45.81 15.17 -19.86
N ASP A 215 46.66 14.20 -20.25
CA ASP A 215 48.13 14.24 -20.30
C ASP A 215 49.03 13.74 -19.15
N GLU A 216 49.82 12.73 -19.55
CA GLU A 216 51.27 12.55 -19.36
C GLU A 216 51.89 12.15 -18.01
N SER A 217 52.36 10.89 -18.01
CA SER A 217 53.78 10.52 -17.83
C SER A 217 54.36 10.12 -16.45
N TYR A 218 55.29 9.16 -16.54
CA TYR A 218 56.35 8.70 -15.63
C TYR A 218 56.13 7.58 -14.59
N SER A 219 56.63 6.40 -15.00
CA SER A 219 57.72 5.60 -14.39
C SER A 219 57.58 4.82 -13.07
N ASN A 220 57.79 3.51 -13.24
CA ASN A 220 58.73 2.60 -12.56
C ASN A 220 58.58 2.36 -11.04
N SER A 221 58.41 1.08 -10.65
CA SER A 221 59.53 0.18 -10.34
C SER A 221 59.08 -1.17 -9.77
N SER A 222 59.58 -2.23 -10.41
CA SER A 222 60.20 -3.43 -9.81
C SER A 222 59.40 -4.33 -8.85
N THR A 223 59.02 -5.52 -9.34
CA THR A 223 59.04 -6.74 -8.53
C THR A 223 59.74 -7.87 -9.27
N SER A 224 60.68 -8.47 -8.54
CA SER A 224 61.71 -9.41 -8.95
C SER A 224 61.19 -10.82 -9.21
N PHE A 225 61.75 -11.43 -10.26
CA PHE A 225 62.06 -12.85 -10.49
C PHE A 225 61.64 -13.88 -9.42
N ASN A 226 60.88 -14.90 -9.85
CA ASN A 226 61.46 -16.24 -10.03
C ASN A 226 60.54 -17.14 -10.88
N HIS A 227 61.14 -17.70 -11.93
CA HIS A 227 60.60 -18.76 -12.78
C HIS A 227 61.25 -20.09 -12.33
N PRO A 228 60.60 -21.24 -12.55
CA PRO A 228 61.19 -22.12 -13.56
C PRO A 228 60.16 -22.82 -14.45
N GLN A 229 60.29 -22.56 -15.76
CA GLN A 229 60.44 -23.52 -16.85
C GLN A 229 59.82 -24.92 -16.66
N GLN A 230 58.74 -25.20 -17.41
CA GLN A 230 58.60 -26.49 -18.09
C GLN A 230 58.20 -26.28 -19.56
N THR A 231 58.82 -27.11 -20.38
CA THR A 231 59.03 -27.01 -21.82
C THR A 231 57.89 -27.58 -22.65
N ASN A 232 57.74 -26.99 -23.83
CA ASN A 232 56.98 -27.38 -25.01
C ASN A 232 56.75 -28.90 -25.22
N ASN A 233 55.56 -29.26 -25.71
CA ASN A 233 55.45 -30.11 -26.90
C ASN A 233 54.10 -29.93 -27.61
N PHE A 234 54.20 -29.61 -28.90
CA PHE A 234 53.13 -29.61 -29.90
C PHE A 234 52.55 -31.01 -30.11
N LYS A 235 51.23 -31.10 -30.31
CA LYS A 235 50.67 -31.80 -31.48
C LYS A 235 49.21 -31.45 -31.71
N SER A 236 48.97 -30.77 -32.82
CA SER A 236 47.67 -30.65 -33.48
C SER A 236 47.25 -32.01 -34.03
N SER A 237 45.98 -32.35 -33.90
CA SER A 237 45.31 -33.29 -34.80
C SER A 237 43.85 -32.87 -34.94
N PHE A 238 43.59 -32.10 -36.00
CA PHE A 238 42.30 -32.12 -36.68
C PHE A 238 42.20 -33.48 -37.41
N ASN A 239 41.03 -34.14 -37.31
CA ASN A 239 40.40 -34.89 -38.40
C ASN A 239 39.01 -35.36 -37.96
N ASP A 240 38.01 -34.68 -38.54
CA ASP A 240 36.88 -35.23 -39.29
C ASP A 240 35.98 -36.31 -38.66
N ILE A 241 34.86 -35.78 -38.16
CA ILE A 241 33.46 -36.13 -38.48
C ILE A 241 33.28 -37.13 -39.63
N ASN A 242 32.60 -38.26 -39.34
CA ASN A 242 31.60 -38.92 -40.20
C ASN A 242 30.80 -39.92 -39.33
N ASN A 243 29.60 -39.58 -38.84
CA ASN A 243 28.26 -39.71 -39.47
C ASN A 243 27.52 -40.99 -38.99
N PRO A 244 26.18 -41.01 -38.87
CA PRO A 244 25.42 -41.93 -38.03
C PRO A 244 24.88 -43.15 -38.77
N GLY A 245 24.41 -44.13 -38.00
CA GLY A 245 23.35 -45.04 -38.42
C GLY A 245 23.74 -46.52 -38.52
N LYS A 246 23.62 -47.23 -37.40
CA LYS A 246 22.73 -48.39 -37.18
C LYS A 246 23.12 -49.11 -35.89
#